data_AF-A0A0K6HPZ3-F1
#
_entry.id   AF-A0A0K6HPZ3-F1
#
_cell.length_a   1.000
_cell.length_b   1.000
_cell.length_c   1.000
_cell.angle_alpha   90.00
_cell.angle_beta   90.00
_cell.angle_gamma   90.00
#
_symmetry.space_group_name_H-M   'P 1'
#
loop_
_entity.id
_entity.type
_entity.pdbx_description
1 polymer ?
#
loop_
_entity_poly.entity_id
_entity_poly.type
_entity_poly.pdbx_seq_one_letter_code
_entity_poly.pdbx_strand_id
1 'polypeptide(L)'
;MKAMFNPRRTVQALGLAAGLALSSVAANAWADAPVLMSPQWASEACTAWNNTPELTNGLKGEFMHDDKGRGYKLVEMYRTDCGKDTVVELKLQLQNDKAMCVYGGAPTLKPNFDVDFLMHANTKQWEEMGKGEYGPMKAMMFGRLEFQGPKMVAMRAMDPFSSFLLLVGKVPGSTATCPK
;
A
#
# COMPACT_ATOMS: atom_id res chain seq x y z
N MET A 1 37.79 16.34 76.69
CA MET A 1 37.15 17.42 77.47
C MET A 1 36.78 18.56 76.53
N LYS A 2 35.59 19.14 76.74
CA LYS A 2 35.15 20.50 76.33
C LYS A 2 34.99 20.81 74.83
N ALA A 3 33.75 20.66 74.39
CA ALA A 3 32.85 21.73 73.94
C ALA A 3 33.42 22.99 73.24
N MET A 4 32.83 23.24 72.07
CA MET A 4 32.26 24.49 71.56
C MET A 4 33.16 25.70 71.31
N PHE A 5 33.24 26.11 70.05
CA PHE A 5 33.23 27.52 69.65
C PHE A 5 32.34 27.74 68.41
N ASN A 6 31.25 28.46 68.64
CA ASN A 6 30.35 29.19 67.71
C ASN A 6 31.10 30.50 67.26
N PRO A 7 30.55 31.51 66.55
CA PRO A 7 29.35 31.66 65.69
C PRO A 7 29.60 32.46 64.37
N ARG A 8 28.50 32.67 63.62
CA ARG A 8 28.15 33.87 62.82
C ARG A 8 28.84 34.03 61.44
N ARG A 9 28.00 33.90 60.39
CA ARG A 9 27.27 35.00 59.70
C ARG A 9 27.39 34.96 58.17
N THR A 10 26.22 34.87 57.51
CA THR A 10 25.87 35.47 56.20
C THR A 10 26.64 34.91 54.98
N VAL A 11 26.01 34.37 53.94
CA VAL A 11 25.28 35.09 52.89
C VAL A 11 24.54 34.05 52.03
N GLN A 12 23.35 34.42 51.59
CA GLN A 12 22.51 33.69 50.64
C GLN A 12 23.24 33.43 49.32
N ALA A 13 23.10 32.24 48.76
CA ALA A 13 23.22 32.03 47.33
C ALA A 13 22.06 31.13 46.88
N LEU A 14 20.99 31.76 46.38
CA LEU A 14 19.98 31.11 45.57
C LEU A 14 20.67 30.56 44.31
N GLY A 15 20.73 29.24 44.18
CA GLY A 15 21.05 28.57 42.92
C GLY A 15 19.75 28.14 42.24
N LEU A 16 19.22 28.99 41.34
CA LEU A 16 18.17 28.64 40.39
C LEU A 16 18.76 27.69 39.34
N ALA A 17 18.48 26.39 39.46
CA ALA A 17 18.73 25.43 38.38
C ALA A 17 17.57 25.52 37.38
N ALA A 18 17.77 26.29 36.31
CA ALA A 18 16.86 26.34 35.16
C ALA A 18 16.97 25.03 34.36
N GLY A 19 15.95 24.18 34.45
CA GLY A 19 15.80 23.00 33.60
C GLY A 19 15.42 23.41 32.18
N LEU A 20 16.34 23.23 31.23
CA LEU A 20 16.06 23.32 29.80
C LEU A 20 15.34 22.04 29.36
N ALA A 21 14.01 22.10 29.28
CA ALA A 21 13.20 21.08 28.61
C ALA A 21 13.39 21.21 27.09
N LEU A 22 14.19 20.31 26.51
CA LEU A 22 14.30 20.12 25.06
C LEU A 22 13.01 19.45 24.56
N SER A 23 12.03 20.24 24.16
CA SER A 23 10.85 19.77 23.44
C SER A 23 11.26 19.38 22.02
N SER A 24 11.49 18.09 21.78
CA SER A 24 11.66 17.52 20.44
C SER A 24 10.32 17.62 19.68
N VAL A 25 10.18 18.67 18.86
CA VAL A 25 9.11 18.77 17.87
C VAL A 25 9.42 17.76 16.76
N ALA A 26 8.71 16.64 16.74
CA ALA A 26 8.70 15.75 15.59
C ALA A 26 8.06 16.51 14.42
N ALA A 27 8.88 16.94 13.46
CA ALA A 27 8.39 17.44 12.19
C ALA A 27 7.73 16.28 11.44
N ASN A 28 6.40 16.20 11.51
CA ASN A 28 5.64 15.38 10.57
C ASN A 28 5.79 16.06 9.21
N ALA A 29 6.75 15.63 8.40
CA ALA A 29 6.80 16.00 7.00
C ALA A 29 5.49 15.52 6.37
N TRP A 30 4.68 16.46 5.88
CA TRP A 30 3.55 16.13 5.02
C TRP A 30 4.16 15.69 3.70
N ALA A 31 4.48 14.40 3.57
CA ALA A 31 4.84 13.84 2.28
C ALA A 31 3.61 13.98 1.40
N ASP A 32 3.74 14.65 0.25
CA ASP A 32 2.71 14.65 -0.77
C ASP A 32 2.39 13.19 -1.14
N ALA A 33 1.09 12.88 -1.27
CA ALA A 33 0.68 11.54 -1.66
C ALA A 33 1.33 11.17 -3.00
N PRO A 34 1.86 9.93 -3.14
CA PRO A 34 2.45 9.51 -4.40
C PRO A 34 1.42 9.59 -5.53
N VAL A 35 1.86 9.70 -6.78
CA VAL A 35 0.93 9.65 -7.91
C VAL A 35 0.26 8.27 -7.95
N LEU A 36 -1.06 8.24 -8.10
CA LEU A 36 -1.83 6.99 -8.17
C LEU A 36 -1.27 6.10 -9.28
N MET A 37 -0.97 4.84 -8.95
CA MET A 37 -0.34 3.87 -9.85
C MET A 37 1.06 4.26 -10.33
N SER A 38 1.81 5.04 -9.55
CA SER A 38 3.26 5.16 -9.69
C SER A 38 3.99 4.01 -8.99
N PRO A 39 5.29 3.77 -9.30
CA PRO A 39 6.08 2.76 -8.60
C PRO A 39 6.09 2.95 -7.07
N GLN A 40 6.13 4.20 -6.58
CA GLN A 40 6.06 4.49 -5.15
C GLN A 40 4.69 4.09 -4.58
N TRP A 41 3.60 4.47 -5.25
CA TRP A 41 2.24 4.06 -4.85
C TRP A 41 2.09 2.54 -4.84
N ALA A 42 2.66 1.83 -5.81
CA ALA A 42 2.60 0.37 -5.87
C ALA A 42 3.33 -0.29 -4.69
N SER A 43 4.46 0.27 -4.24
CA SER A 43 5.14 -0.17 -3.02
C SER A 43 4.27 0.01 -1.77
N GLU A 44 3.58 1.15 -1.67
CA GLU A 44 2.63 1.40 -0.57
C GLU A 44 1.41 0.48 -0.64
N ALA A 45 0.88 0.24 -1.85
CA ALA A 45 -0.20 -0.71 -2.08
C ALA A 45 0.20 -2.16 -1.75
N CYS A 46 1.44 -2.55 -2.01
CA CYS A 46 1.98 -3.86 -1.61
C CYS A 46 2.00 -4.02 -0.07
N THR A 47 2.36 -2.95 0.63
CA THR A 47 2.31 -2.92 2.10
C THR A 47 0.87 -3.00 2.61
N ALA A 48 -0.04 -2.23 2.01
CA ALA A 48 -1.45 -2.24 2.38
C ALA A 48 -2.13 -3.59 2.09
N TRP A 49 -1.76 -4.24 0.99
CA TRP A 49 -2.18 -5.61 0.65
C TRP A 49 -1.88 -6.57 1.78
N ASN A 50 -0.65 -6.56 2.29
CA ASN A 50 -0.20 -7.45 3.35
C ASN A 50 -0.92 -7.23 4.69
N ASN A 51 -1.53 -6.06 4.86
CA ASN A 51 -2.34 -5.72 6.03
C ASN A 51 -3.85 -5.90 5.80
N THR A 52 -4.25 -6.50 4.68
CA THR A 52 -5.65 -6.75 4.32
C THR A 52 -5.95 -8.26 4.36
N PRO A 53 -6.61 -8.77 5.42
CA PRO A 53 -6.90 -10.20 5.58
C PRO A 53 -7.73 -10.80 4.44
N GLU A 54 -8.66 -10.03 3.88
CA GLU A 54 -9.50 -10.45 2.74
C GLU A 54 -8.66 -10.78 1.52
N LEU A 55 -7.54 -10.08 1.31
CA LEU A 55 -6.59 -10.32 0.23
C LEU A 55 -5.67 -11.49 0.58
N THR A 56 -4.97 -11.39 1.72
CA THR A 56 -3.94 -12.38 2.09
C THR A 56 -4.51 -13.77 2.36
N ASN A 57 -5.68 -13.88 3.00
CA ASN A 57 -6.32 -15.17 3.24
C ASN A 57 -7.23 -15.59 2.09
N GLY A 58 -7.91 -14.64 1.44
CA GLY A 58 -8.89 -14.95 0.41
C GLY A 58 -8.29 -15.40 -0.92
N LEU A 59 -7.04 -15.01 -1.21
CA LEU A 59 -6.36 -15.35 -2.47
C LEU A 59 -5.38 -16.53 -2.35
N LYS A 60 -5.14 -17.08 -1.16
CA LYS A 60 -4.12 -18.12 -0.94
C LYS A 60 -4.37 -19.45 -1.68
N GLY A 61 -5.62 -19.72 -2.07
CA GLY A 61 -6.03 -20.97 -2.70
C GLY A 61 -5.70 -21.04 -4.19
N GLU A 62 -6.70 -21.41 -5.02
CA GLU A 62 -6.53 -21.60 -6.47
C GLU A 62 -5.83 -20.41 -7.15
N PHE A 63 -6.15 -19.18 -6.75
CA PHE A 63 -5.52 -17.99 -7.31
C PHE A 63 -3.98 -18.03 -7.22
N MET A 64 -3.42 -18.39 -6.06
CA MET A 64 -1.97 -18.50 -5.89
C MET A 64 -1.39 -19.81 -6.42
N HIS A 65 -2.16 -20.90 -6.43
CA HIS A 65 -1.68 -22.21 -6.90
C HIS A 65 -1.70 -22.38 -8.42
N ASP A 66 -2.52 -21.63 -9.15
CA ASP A 66 -2.56 -21.65 -10.62
C ASP A 66 -1.42 -20.83 -11.24
N ASP A 67 -0.17 -21.08 -10.84
CA ASP A 67 0.99 -20.23 -11.19
C ASP A 67 1.96 -20.87 -12.21
N LYS A 68 1.58 -22.02 -12.78
CA LYS A 68 2.43 -22.87 -13.64
C LYS A 68 3.74 -23.32 -12.97
N GLY A 69 3.74 -23.48 -11.64
CA GLY A 69 4.89 -23.94 -10.86
C GLY A 69 5.95 -22.87 -10.62
N ARG A 70 5.64 -21.59 -10.86
CA ARG A 70 6.61 -20.48 -10.73
C ARG A 70 6.81 -20.01 -9.29
N GLY A 71 5.86 -20.29 -8.39
CA GLY A 71 5.86 -19.83 -7.01
C GLY A 71 5.46 -18.36 -6.85
N TYR A 72 4.89 -17.72 -7.88
CA TYR A 72 4.45 -16.32 -7.82
C TYR A 72 3.37 -15.98 -8.84
N LYS A 73 2.65 -14.88 -8.55
CA LYS A 73 1.71 -14.20 -9.45
C LYS A 73 2.15 -12.76 -9.65
N LEU A 74 1.95 -12.25 -10.86
CA LEU A 74 2.09 -10.83 -11.17
C LEU A 74 0.71 -10.22 -11.38
N VAL A 75 0.49 -9.07 -10.75
CA VAL A 75 -0.69 -8.24 -10.94
C VAL A 75 -0.21 -6.89 -11.45
N GLU A 76 -0.36 -6.68 -12.74
CA GLU A 76 -0.05 -5.41 -13.39
C GLU A 76 -1.27 -4.49 -13.41
N MET A 77 -1.04 -3.19 -13.25
CA MET A 77 -2.09 -2.19 -13.36
C MET A 77 -1.61 -0.84 -13.88
N TYR A 78 -2.50 -0.13 -14.58
CA TYR A 78 -2.26 1.24 -15.03
C TYR A 78 -3.55 2.03 -15.23
N ARG A 79 -3.40 3.35 -15.39
CA ARG A 79 -4.46 4.26 -15.80
C ARG A 79 -4.50 4.36 -17.31
N THR A 80 -5.63 4.02 -17.92
CA THR A 80 -5.80 3.97 -19.39
C THR A 80 -5.52 5.33 -20.03
N ASP A 81 -5.95 6.41 -19.39
CA ASP A 81 -5.72 7.80 -19.79
C ASP A 81 -4.28 8.29 -19.57
N CYS A 82 -3.43 7.49 -18.91
CA CYS A 82 -1.99 7.75 -18.77
C CYS A 82 -1.11 6.91 -19.70
N GLY A 83 -1.64 5.83 -20.29
CA GLY A 83 -0.89 4.98 -21.21
C GLY A 83 -0.33 3.71 -20.57
N LYS A 84 -0.15 2.68 -21.40
CA LYS A 84 0.33 1.35 -20.97
C LYS A 84 1.80 1.36 -20.52
N ASP A 85 2.57 2.34 -20.97
CA ASP A 85 3.95 2.57 -20.57
C ASP A 85 4.10 2.96 -19.09
N THR A 86 3.02 3.41 -18.43
CA THR A 86 3.02 3.73 -16.99
C THR A 86 2.64 2.55 -16.09
N VAL A 87 2.71 1.31 -16.59
CA VAL A 87 2.31 0.13 -15.83
C VAL A 87 3.16 -0.09 -14.60
N VAL A 88 2.50 -0.49 -13.51
CA VAL A 88 3.13 -0.93 -12.26
C VAL A 88 2.74 -2.36 -11.94
N GLU A 89 3.55 -3.02 -11.13
CA GLU A 89 3.45 -4.44 -10.80
C GLU A 89 3.32 -4.62 -9.28
N LEU A 90 2.44 -5.53 -8.88
CA LEU A 90 2.51 -6.22 -7.58
C LEU A 90 2.91 -7.68 -7.83
N LYS A 91 3.97 -8.14 -7.16
CA LYS A 91 4.36 -9.55 -7.14
C LYS A 91 3.86 -10.21 -5.88
N LEU A 92 3.06 -11.25 -6.05
CA LEU A 92 2.46 -12.02 -4.96
C LEU A 92 3.13 -13.38 -4.85
N GLN A 93 3.33 -13.86 -3.63
CA GLN A 93 3.85 -15.19 -3.32
C GLN A 93 3.07 -15.82 -2.16
N LEU A 94 2.99 -17.15 -2.16
CA LEU A 94 2.45 -17.87 -1.03
C LEU A 94 3.53 -17.95 0.07
N GLN A 95 3.31 -17.25 1.19
CA GLN A 95 4.20 -17.29 2.36
C GLN A 95 3.36 -17.56 3.61
N ASN A 96 3.77 -18.54 4.40
CA ASN A 96 3.05 -18.93 5.64
C ASN A 96 1.54 -19.13 5.41
N ASP A 97 1.18 -19.80 4.32
CA ASP A 97 -0.21 -20.06 3.91
C ASP A 97 -1.05 -18.78 3.68
N LYS A 98 -0.41 -17.73 3.14
CA LYS A 98 -1.05 -16.46 2.77
C LYS A 98 -0.54 -15.94 1.43
N ALA A 99 -1.41 -15.30 0.66
CA ALA A 99 -1.07 -14.59 -0.56
C ALA A 99 -0.41 -13.24 -0.22
N MET A 100 0.89 -13.24 0.02
CA MET A 100 1.66 -12.06 0.42
C MET A 100 2.17 -11.31 -0.80
N CYS A 101 2.04 -9.99 -0.80
CA CYS A 101 2.75 -9.13 -1.72
C CYS A 101 4.21 -8.98 -1.27
N VAL A 102 5.14 -9.38 -2.12
CA VAL A 102 6.58 -9.38 -1.83
C VAL A 102 7.35 -8.29 -2.57
N TYR A 103 6.71 -7.66 -3.56
CA TYR A 103 7.23 -6.53 -4.30
C TYR A 103 6.09 -5.70 -4.87
N GLY A 104 6.22 -4.37 -4.82
CA GLY A 104 5.35 -3.44 -5.51
C GLY A 104 6.19 -2.31 -6.11
N GLY A 105 6.01 -2.02 -7.40
CA GLY A 105 6.84 -1.03 -8.08
C GLY A 105 6.72 -1.08 -9.60
N ALA A 106 7.79 -0.68 -10.29
CA ALA A 106 7.90 -0.83 -11.74
C ALA A 106 7.97 -2.33 -12.11
N PRO A 107 7.50 -2.75 -13.29
CA PRO A 107 7.57 -4.14 -13.71
C PRO A 107 9.00 -4.67 -13.70
N THR A 108 9.22 -5.80 -13.02
CA THR A 108 10.54 -6.43 -12.92
C THR A 108 10.66 -7.68 -13.79
N LEU A 109 9.53 -8.24 -14.21
CA LEU A 109 9.42 -9.49 -14.95
C LEU A 109 8.44 -9.32 -16.10
N LYS A 110 8.57 -10.19 -17.12
CA LYS A 110 7.56 -10.27 -18.18
C LYS A 110 6.36 -11.10 -17.69
N PRO A 111 5.13 -10.58 -17.74
CA PRO A 111 3.94 -11.31 -17.32
C PRO A 111 3.61 -12.47 -18.27
N ASN A 112 3.05 -13.53 -17.71
CA ASN A 112 2.42 -14.63 -18.43
C ASN A 112 0.91 -14.59 -18.17
N PHE A 113 0.15 -13.92 -19.03
CA PHE A 113 -1.28 -13.70 -18.83
C PHE A 113 -2.18 -14.94 -18.93
N ASP A 114 -1.60 -16.13 -19.12
CA ASP A 114 -2.34 -17.37 -18.86
C ASP A 114 -2.58 -17.58 -17.35
N VAL A 115 -1.74 -17.00 -16.51
CA VAL A 115 -1.74 -17.15 -15.04
C VAL A 115 -1.60 -15.84 -14.27
N ASP A 116 -1.05 -14.79 -14.90
CA ASP A 116 -0.90 -13.44 -14.37
C ASP A 116 -2.06 -12.54 -14.80
N PHE A 117 -2.10 -11.34 -14.24
CA PHE A 117 -3.21 -10.41 -14.40
C PHE A 117 -2.73 -9.04 -14.84
N LEU A 118 -3.47 -8.42 -15.76
CA LEU A 118 -3.37 -7.01 -16.09
C LEU A 118 -4.73 -6.36 -15.95
N MET A 119 -4.78 -5.22 -15.28
CA MET A 119 -5.98 -4.43 -15.07
C MET A 119 -5.76 -2.99 -15.48
N HIS A 120 -6.73 -2.40 -16.18
CA HIS A 120 -6.68 -0.96 -16.44
C HIS A 120 -8.07 -0.36 -16.62
N ALA A 121 -8.16 0.92 -16.26
CA ALA A 121 -9.34 1.75 -16.39
C ALA A 121 -8.90 3.21 -16.49
N ASN A 122 -9.76 4.15 -16.90
CA ASN A 122 -9.38 5.56 -16.74
C ASN A 122 -9.38 5.93 -15.26
N THR A 123 -8.66 7.00 -14.93
CA THR A 123 -8.56 7.58 -13.59
C THR A 123 -9.88 7.62 -12.83
N LYS A 124 -10.92 8.17 -13.47
CA LYS A 124 -12.25 8.32 -12.86
C LYS A 124 -12.83 6.98 -12.41
N GLN A 125 -12.73 5.94 -13.24
CA GLN A 125 -13.23 4.62 -12.87
C GLN A 125 -12.42 4.00 -11.73
N TRP A 126 -11.09 4.17 -11.72
CA TRP A 126 -10.27 3.74 -10.59
C TRP A 126 -10.68 4.41 -9.28
N GLU A 127 -10.95 5.71 -9.30
CA GLU A 127 -11.42 6.46 -8.12
C GLU A 127 -12.81 5.99 -7.65
N GLU A 128 -13.76 5.81 -8.57
CA GLU A 128 -15.12 5.33 -8.24
C GLU A 128 -15.09 3.91 -7.65
N MET A 129 -14.28 3.01 -8.23
CA MET A 129 -14.07 1.65 -7.70
C MET A 129 -13.38 1.68 -6.33
N GLY A 130 -12.37 2.54 -6.16
CA GLY A 130 -11.67 2.74 -4.89
C GLY A 130 -12.57 3.23 -3.76
N LYS A 131 -13.60 4.03 -4.09
CA LYS A 131 -14.65 4.47 -3.14
C LYS A 131 -15.72 3.43 -2.89
N GLY A 132 -15.76 2.35 -3.67
CA GLY A 132 -16.80 1.32 -3.59
C GLY A 132 -18.14 1.74 -4.21
N GLU A 133 -18.17 2.75 -5.09
CA GLU A 133 -19.41 3.22 -5.74
C GLU A 133 -20.07 2.13 -6.62
N TYR A 134 -19.26 1.19 -7.12
CA TYR A 134 -19.73 -0.05 -7.73
C TYR A 134 -18.68 -1.16 -7.59
N GLY A 135 -19.13 -2.36 -7.22
CA GLY A 135 -18.25 -3.52 -7.05
C GLY A 135 -17.71 -4.10 -8.36
N PRO A 136 -16.76 -5.05 -8.28
CA PRO A 136 -16.03 -5.59 -9.43
C PRO A 136 -16.94 -6.17 -10.52
N MET A 137 -18.06 -6.81 -10.16
CA MET A 137 -19.00 -7.34 -11.15
C MET A 137 -19.62 -6.25 -12.01
N LYS A 138 -20.05 -5.13 -11.41
CA LYS A 138 -20.60 -3.99 -12.17
C LYS A 138 -19.52 -3.32 -13.00
N ALA A 139 -18.31 -3.18 -12.45
CA ALA A 139 -17.18 -2.61 -13.18
C ALA A 139 -16.87 -3.41 -14.46
N MET A 140 -16.79 -4.74 -14.36
CA MET A 140 -16.56 -5.61 -15.51
C MET A 140 -17.77 -5.65 -16.46
N MET A 141 -18.99 -5.76 -15.93
CA MET A 141 -20.21 -5.84 -16.76
C MET A 141 -20.45 -4.58 -17.60
N PHE A 142 -20.08 -3.41 -17.08
CA PHE A 142 -20.21 -2.14 -17.80
C PHE A 142 -18.94 -1.72 -18.55
N GLY A 143 -17.93 -2.60 -18.65
CA GLY A 143 -16.67 -2.28 -19.35
C GLY A 143 -15.90 -1.12 -18.73
N ARG A 144 -16.02 -0.92 -17.40
CA ARG A 144 -15.35 0.14 -16.65
C ARG A 144 -13.99 -0.26 -16.11
N LEU A 145 -13.69 -1.57 -16.15
CA LEU A 145 -12.40 -2.15 -15.82
C LEU A 145 -12.07 -3.15 -16.93
N GLU A 146 -10.99 -2.87 -17.65
CA GLU A 146 -10.41 -3.81 -18.59
C GLU A 146 -9.53 -4.81 -17.85
N PHE A 147 -9.63 -6.06 -18.26
CA PHE A 147 -9.01 -7.18 -17.57
C PHE A 147 -8.45 -8.19 -18.56
N GLN A 148 -7.17 -8.52 -18.37
CA GLN A 148 -6.47 -9.59 -19.05
C GLN A 148 -5.92 -10.58 -18.01
N GLY A 149 -6.13 -11.87 -18.23
CA GLY A 149 -5.77 -12.94 -17.29
C GLY A 149 -6.79 -14.07 -17.27
N PRO A 150 -6.61 -15.10 -16.43
CA PRO A 150 -7.55 -16.21 -16.29
C PRO A 150 -8.85 -15.77 -15.61
N LYS A 151 -9.81 -15.27 -16.40
CA LYS A 151 -11.10 -14.72 -15.93
C LYS A 151 -11.85 -15.65 -14.98
N MET A 152 -11.85 -16.96 -15.23
CA MET A 152 -12.54 -17.93 -14.37
C MET A 152 -11.94 -18.00 -12.95
N VAL A 153 -10.62 -17.91 -12.83
CA VAL A 153 -9.91 -17.88 -11.55
C VAL A 153 -10.25 -16.59 -10.81
N ALA A 154 -10.21 -15.45 -11.50
CA ALA A 154 -10.59 -14.16 -10.93
C ALA A 154 -12.07 -14.13 -10.47
N MET A 155 -12.98 -14.70 -11.26
CA MET A 155 -14.40 -14.76 -10.89
C MET A 155 -14.67 -15.63 -9.65
N ARG A 156 -13.91 -16.71 -9.46
CA ARG A 156 -13.99 -17.53 -8.23
C ARG A 156 -13.42 -16.82 -7.00
N ALA A 157 -12.57 -15.81 -7.21
CA ALA A 157 -11.98 -14.97 -6.18
C ALA A 157 -12.63 -13.57 -6.10
N MET A 158 -13.93 -13.46 -6.40
CA MET A 158 -14.59 -12.16 -6.53
C MET A 158 -14.55 -11.29 -5.27
N ASP A 159 -14.77 -11.90 -4.10
CA ASP A 159 -14.80 -11.14 -2.83
C ASP A 159 -13.42 -10.53 -2.50
N PRO A 160 -12.30 -11.29 -2.54
CA PRO A 160 -10.97 -10.71 -2.43
C PRO A 160 -10.67 -9.69 -3.53
N PHE A 161 -11.12 -9.93 -4.76
CA PHE A 161 -10.94 -8.98 -5.85
C PHE A 161 -11.67 -7.65 -5.60
N SER A 162 -12.84 -7.68 -4.94
CA SER A 162 -13.51 -6.47 -4.46
C SER A 162 -12.67 -5.72 -3.44
N SER A 163 -12.04 -6.44 -2.52
CA SER A 163 -11.11 -5.84 -1.54
C SER A 163 -9.89 -5.21 -2.21
N PHE A 164 -9.41 -5.78 -3.32
CA PHE A 164 -8.34 -5.17 -4.12
C PHE A 164 -8.79 -3.84 -4.73
N LEU A 165 -9.98 -3.78 -5.33
CA LEU A 165 -10.50 -2.53 -5.89
C LEU A 165 -10.66 -1.45 -4.81
N LEU A 166 -11.17 -1.82 -3.63
CA LEU A 166 -11.27 -0.91 -2.50
C LEU A 166 -9.90 -0.48 -1.96
N LEU A 167 -8.90 -1.36 -1.99
CA LEU A 167 -7.52 -1.04 -1.60
C LEU A 167 -6.98 0.14 -2.41
N VAL A 168 -7.30 0.21 -3.71
CA VAL A 168 -6.87 1.31 -4.59
C VAL A 168 -7.29 2.67 -4.05
N GLY A 169 -8.50 2.78 -3.46
CA GLY A 169 -8.99 4.01 -2.84
C GLY A 169 -8.53 4.25 -1.40
N LYS A 170 -7.98 3.23 -0.74
CA LYS A 170 -7.45 3.34 0.64
C LYS A 170 -5.99 3.79 0.68
N VAL A 171 -5.22 3.45 -0.34
CA VAL A 171 -3.81 3.87 -0.46
C VAL A 171 -3.77 5.29 -1.01
N PRO A 172 -3.19 6.27 -0.29
CA PRO A 172 -3.11 7.65 -0.77
C PRO A 172 -2.49 7.73 -2.17
N GLY A 173 -3.21 8.34 -3.12
CA GLY A 173 -2.78 8.42 -4.51
C GLY A 173 -3.29 9.69 -5.18
N SER A 174 -2.36 10.58 -5.58
CA SER A 174 -2.70 11.79 -6.34
C SER A 174 -3.02 11.45 -7.79
N THR A 175 -4.14 11.95 -8.31
CA THR A 175 -4.55 11.77 -9.71
C THR A 175 -4.27 12.99 -10.58
N ALA A 176 -3.66 14.03 -10.02
CA ALA A 176 -3.41 15.31 -10.68
C ALA A 176 -2.45 15.22 -11.88
N THR A 177 -1.59 14.20 -11.92
CA THR A 177 -0.66 13.94 -13.03
C THR A 177 -0.63 12.45 -13.35
N CYS A 178 -0.08 12.09 -14.51
CA CYS A 178 0.20 10.69 -14.83
C CYS A 178 1.55 10.25 -14.22
N PRO A 179 1.69 8.96 -13.85
CA PRO A 179 2.97 8.41 -13.42
C PRO A 179 4.04 8.58 -14.52
N LYS A 180 5.30 8.65 -14.11
CA LYS A 180 6.47 8.74 -14.99
C LYS A 180 7.34 7.49 -14.84
#